data_AF-A0A0D2WNI7-F1
#
_entry.id   AF-A0A0D2WNI7-F1
#
_cell.length_a   1.000
_cell.length_b   1.000
_cell.length_c   1.000
_cell.angle_alpha   90.00
_cell.angle_beta   90.00
_cell.angle_gamma   90.00
#
_symmetry.space_group_name_H-M   'P 1'
#
loop_
_entity.id
_entity.type
_entity.pdbx_description
1 polymer ?
#
loop_
_entity_poly.entity_id
_entity_poly.type
_entity_poly.pdbx_seq_one_letter_code
_entity_poly.pdbx_strand_id
1 'polypeptide(L)'
;MQSVLLFDFFHPFAFLSLCFATMVRAFKHHEAKLLKKVDFLQWKSENNLREVKVLRKYHIQRREDYTKYNKLCGIIRSLASKISLLDDRDPHKAHTSSALLDKLYRMGLIVTAKGFHQCEAVTASAFCRRRLPVVMVRLKMAENVREAVQLVEQGHVRVGPDAVNDPAFLVTRPMEDFVTWVDTSKIRRHVLKYNDKLDDFDLL
;
A
#
# COMPACT_ATOMS: atom_id res chain seq x y z
N MET A 1 6.83 -10.37 -60.68
CA MET A 1 5.57 -11.05 -60.37
C MET A 1 5.41 -11.11 -58.86
N GLN A 2 4.28 -10.57 -58.38
CA GLN A 2 3.66 -10.68 -57.05
C GLN A 2 4.52 -10.29 -55.81
N SER A 3 4.35 -9.10 -55.20
CA SER A 3 3.30 -8.73 -54.21
C SER A 3 3.21 -9.77 -53.07
N VAL A 4 3.43 -9.44 -51.79
CA VAL A 4 2.46 -8.80 -50.87
C VAL A 4 3.14 -8.61 -49.48
N LEU A 5 3.09 -7.37 -48.94
CA LEU A 5 2.83 -6.92 -47.54
C LEU A 5 3.53 -7.66 -46.35
N LEU A 6 4.38 -7.03 -45.52
CA LEU A 6 4.08 -5.98 -44.52
C LEU A 6 2.92 -6.41 -43.59
N PHE A 7 3.20 -6.82 -42.35
CA PHE A 7 2.37 -6.53 -41.17
C PHE A 7 3.00 -7.12 -39.89
N ASP A 8 3.45 -6.22 -39.02
CA ASP A 8 3.52 -6.40 -37.57
C ASP A 8 2.29 -7.10 -37.02
N PHE A 9 2.40 -8.03 -36.07
CA PHE A 9 1.37 -8.28 -35.01
C PHE A 9 1.95 -9.27 -33.98
N PHE A 10 2.45 -8.79 -32.84
CA PHE A 10 1.75 -8.72 -31.54
C PHE A 10 1.45 -10.08 -30.87
N HIS A 11 2.17 -10.34 -29.77
CA HIS A 11 1.73 -10.97 -28.51
C HIS A 11 0.62 -12.05 -28.56
N PRO A 12 0.92 -13.32 -28.21
CA PRO A 12 -0.11 -14.28 -27.82
C PRO A 12 -0.29 -14.26 -26.30
N PHE A 13 -0.78 -13.14 -25.74
CA PHE A 13 -1.26 -13.08 -24.36
C PHE A 13 -2.55 -12.25 -24.27
N ALA A 14 -3.47 -12.54 -25.19
CA ALA A 14 -4.85 -12.09 -25.13
C ALA A 14 -5.78 -13.31 -25.12
N PHE A 15 -5.53 -14.27 -24.22
CA PHE A 15 -6.56 -15.24 -23.87
C PHE A 15 -7.44 -14.64 -22.77
N LEU A 16 -8.47 -13.95 -23.26
CA LEU A 16 -9.80 -13.88 -22.66
C LEU A 16 -9.83 -13.78 -21.13
N SER A 17 -9.62 -12.55 -20.67
CA SER A 17 -10.36 -11.98 -19.56
C SER A 17 -11.86 -12.04 -19.87
N LEU A 18 -12.48 -13.21 -19.66
CA LEU A 18 -13.91 -13.42 -19.88
C LEU A 18 -14.47 -14.35 -18.82
N CYS A 19 -14.47 -13.89 -17.57
CA CYS A 19 -15.45 -14.34 -16.58
C CYS A 19 -15.48 -13.41 -15.34
N PHE A 20 -15.94 -12.18 -15.53
CA PHE A 20 -16.67 -11.50 -14.46
C PHE A 20 -17.84 -10.75 -15.10
N ALA A 21 -18.68 -11.53 -15.79
CA ALA A 21 -19.96 -11.07 -16.27
C ALA A 21 -20.81 -10.64 -15.06
N THR A 22 -21.24 -9.39 -15.08
CA THR A 22 -22.20 -8.81 -14.15
C THR A 22 -23.46 -9.67 -14.10
N MET A 23 -23.84 -10.10 -12.90
CA MET A 23 -24.81 -11.16 -12.62
C MET A 23 -26.29 -10.80 -12.91
N VAL A 24 -26.59 -9.70 -13.63
CA VAL A 24 -27.97 -9.25 -13.94
C VAL A 24 -28.00 -8.56 -15.31
N ARG A 25 -29.07 -8.82 -16.10
CA ARG A 25 -29.32 -8.11 -17.37
C ARG A 25 -29.45 -6.60 -17.16
N ALA A 26 -29.12 -5.81 -18.18
CA ALA A 26 -29.39 -4.38 -18.15
C ALA A 26 -30.91 -4.10 -18.07
N PHE A 27 -31.30 -3.14 -17.23
CA PHE A 27 -32.69 -2.68 -17.13
C PHE A 27 -33.08 -1.85 -18.35
N LYS A 28 -34.31 -2.02 -18.84
CA LYS A 28 -34.89 -1.17 -19.89
C LYS A 28 -35.18 0.23 -19.33
N HIS A 29 -35.34 1.23 -20.20
CA HIS A 29 -35.54 2.62 -19.78
C HIS A 29 -36.71 2.80 -18.79
N HIS A 30 -37.84 2.14 -19.02
CA HIS A 30 -39.00 2.20 -18.12
C HIS A 30 -38.75 1.48 -16.78
N GLU A 31 -38.05 0.35 -16.79
CA GLU A 31 -37.66 -0.39 -15.58
C GLU A 31 -36.68 0.43 -14.73
N ALA A 32 -35.66 1.04 -15.33
CA ALA A 32 -34.70 1.89 -14.64
C ALA A 32 -35.34 3.16 -14.08
N LYS A 33 -36.37 3.70 -14.75
CA LYS A 33 -37.13 4.87 -14.25
C LYS A 33 -37.95 4.53 -13.00
N LEU A 34 -38.44 3.28 -12.86
CA LEU A 34 -39.13 2.80 -11.67
C LEU A 34 -38.14 2.38 -10.56
N LEU A 35 -37.09 1.66 -10.92
CA LEU A 35 -36.15 1.01 -10.00
C LEU A 35 -34.87 1.83 -9.76
N LYS A 36 -35.00 3.14 -9.57
CA LYS A 36 -33.85 4.06 -9.43
C LYS A 36 -32.94 3.78 -8.22
N LYS A 37 -33.46 3.13 -7.18
CA LYS A 37 -32.75 2.84 -5.92
C LYS A 37 -32.20 1.41 -5.85
N VAL A 38 -32.51 0.57 -6.84
CA VAL A 38 -32.15 -0.84 -6.83
C VAL A 38 -30.80 -1.00 -7.52
N ASP A 39 -29.77 -1.25 -6.72
CA ASP A 39 -28.46 -1.71 -7.16
C ASP A 39 -28.07 -2.88 -6.27
N PHE A 40 -27.84 -4.05 -6.87
CA PHE A 40 -27.47 -5.26 -6.14
C PHE A 40 -25.99 -5.28 -5.72
N LEU A 41 -25.16 -4.44 -6.33
CA LEU A 41 -23.71 -4.42 -6.11
C LEU A 41 -23.30 -3.30 -5.15
N GLN A 42 -24.00 -2.17 -5.16
CA GLN A 42 -23.66 -0.99 -4.35
C GLN A 42 -24.77 -0.61 -3.39
N TRP A 43 -24.65 -1.05 -2.13
CA TRP A 43 -25.48 -0.55 -1.06
C TRP A 43 -24.90 0.71 -0.41
N LYS A 44 -25.77 1.68 -0.07
CA LYS A 44 -25.36 2.95 0.56
C LYS A 44 -24.70 2.77 1.93
N SER A 45 -25.06 1.72 2.67
CA SER A 45 -24.46 1.39 3.98
C SER A 45 -23.05 0.84 3.85
N GLU A 46 -22.67 0.30 2.69
CA GLU A 46 -21.41 -0.37 2.48
C GLU A 46 -20.41 0.56 1.77
N ASN A 47 -19.42 1.07 2.50
CA ASN A 47 -18.25 1.73 1.91
C ASN A 47 -17.25 0.73 1.32
N ASN A 48 -17.76 -0.33 0.70
CA ASN A 48 -17.01 -1.51 0.26
C ASN A 48 -16.13 -1.17 -0.95
N LEU A 49 -16.61 -0.35 -1.91
CA LEU A 49 -15.84 0.00 -3.11
C LEU A 49 -14.52 0.71 -2.78
N ARG A 50 -14.49 1.63 -1.82
CA ARG A 50 -13.26 2.34 -1.44
C ARG A 50 -12.27 1.37 -0.81
N GLU A 51 -12.74 0.51 0.08
CA GLU A 51 -11.94 -0.53 0.72
C GLU A 51 -11.35 -1.49 -0.31
N VAL A 52 -12.17 -2.08 -1.19
CA VAL A 52 -11.69 -3.01 -2.24
C VAL A 52 -10.67 -2.33 -3.15
N LYS A 53 -10.88 -1.06 -3.53
CA LYS A 53 -9.90 -0.29 -4.32
C LYS A 53 -8.54 -0.20 -3.61
N VAL A 54 -8.54 0.08 -2.30
CA VAL A 54 -7.30 0.17 -1.50
C VAL A 54 -6.65 -1.20 -1.33
N LEU A 55 -7.43 -2.24 -1.03
CA LEU A 55 -6.93 -3.62 -0.88
C LEU A 55 -6.25 -4.10 -2.17
N ARG A 56 -6.89 -3.88 -3.32
CA ARG A 56 -6.32 -4.24 -4.63
C ARG A 56 -5.07 -3.42 -4.95
N LYS A 57 -5.10 -2.10 -4.71
CA LYS A 57 -3.98 -1.20 -5.02
C LYS A 57 -2.69 -1.54 -4.28
N TYR A 58 -2.78 -1.91 -2.99
CA TYR A 58 -1.62 -2.21 -2.17
C TYR A 58 -1.43 -3.70 -1.89
N HIS A 59 -2.13 -4.57 -2.62
CA HIS A 59 -2.08 -6.02 -2.47
C HIS A 59 -2.21 -6.50 -1.01
N ILE A 60 -3.26 -6.05 -0.33
CA ILE A 60 -3.53 -6.41 1.06
C ILE A 60 -4.31 -7.73 1.09
N GLN A 61 -3.72 -8.78 1.66
CA GLN A 61 -4.33 -10.12 1.73
C GLN A 61 -5.50 -10.18 2.72
N ARG A 62 -5.29 -9.69 3.96
CA ARG A 62 -6.32 -9.72 5.01
C ARG A 62 -7.12 -8.43 5.03
N ARG A 63 -8.45 -8.56 4.88
CA ARG A 63 -9.38 -7.42 4.98
C ARG A 63 -9.35 -6.77 6.37
N GLU A 64 -9.18 -7.57 7.41
CA GLU A 64 -9.11 -7.13 8.80
C GLU A 64 -8.05 -6.05 9.05
N ASP A 65 -6.92 -6.13 8.35
CA ASP A 65 -5.82 -5.17 8.51
C ASP A 65 -6.26 -3.77 8.07
N TYR A 66 -7.03 -3.66 6.98
CA TYR A 66 -7.61 -2.39 6.56
C TYR A 66 -8.60 -1.83 7.59
N THR A 67 -9.45 -2.68 8.17
CA THR A 67 -10.38 -2.26 9.24
C THR A 67 -9.63 -1.76 10.47
N LYS A 68 -8.54 -2.44 10.88
CA LYS A 68 -7.67 -2.03 11.99
C LYS A 68 -7.03 -0.67 11.70
N TYR A 69 -6.47 -0.47 10.50
CA TYR A 69 -5.90 0.83 10.11
C TYR A 69 -6.94 1.95 10.11
N ASN A 70 -8.16 1.68 9.66
CA ASN A 70 -9.22 2.69 9.67
C ASN A 70 -9.63 3.07 11.11
N LYS A 71 -9.71 2.09 12.03
CA LYS A 71 -9.93 2.36 13.46
C LYS A 71 -8.81 3.21 14.05
N LEU A 72 -7.54 2.89 13.78
CA LEU A 72 -6.38 3.67 14.22
C LEU A 72 -6.42 5.11 13.69
N CYS A 73 -6.78 5.30 12.42
CA CYS A 73 -6.97 6.64 11.85
C CYS A 73 -8.07 7.42 12.59
N GLY A 74 -9.18 6.76 12.94
CA GLY A 74 -10.26 7.37 13.73
C GLY A 74 -9.78 7.83 15.11
N ILE A 75 -9.00 7.00 15.80
CA ILE A 75 -8.40 7.35 17.09
C ILE A 75 -7.47 8.57 16.95
N ILE A 76 -6.58 8.58 15.95
CA ILE A 76 -5.68 9.72 15.69
C ILE A 76 -6.46 11.01 15.44
N ARG A 77 -7.50 10.95 14.60
CA ARG A 77 -8.35 12.12 14.31
C ARG A 77 -9.09 12.60 15.55
N SER A 78 -9.69 11.68 16.33
CA SER A 78 -10.37 12.04 17.57
C SER A 78 -9.44 12.69 18.59
N LEU A 79 -8.20 12.21 18.68
CA LEU A 79 -7.18 12.81 19.53
C LEU A 79 -6.79 14.20 19.04
N ALA A 80 -6.59 14.36 17.72
CA ALA A 80 -6.29 15.66 17.12
C ALA A 80 -7.42 16.68 17.36
N SER A 81 -8.67 16.29 17.17
CA SER A 81 -9.83 17.16 17.43
C SER A 81 -9.94 17.52 18.91
N LYS A 82 -9.71 16.57 19.84
CA LYS A 82 -9.67 16.87 21.27
C LYS A 82 -8.58 17.89 21.63
N ILE A 83 -7.38 17.74 21.10
CA ILE A 83 -6.27 18.70 21.29
C ILE A 83 -6.63 20.06 20.71
N SER A 84 -7.34 20.10 19.57
CA SER A 84 -7.78 21.35 18.97
C SER A 84 -8.78 22.13 19.83
N LEU A 85 -9.58 21.42 20.66
CA LEU A 85 -10.58 22.02 21.56
C LEU A 85 -9.99 22.59 22.86
N LEU A 86 -8.74 22.24 23.23
CA LEU A 86 -8.07 22.81 24.41
C LEU A 86 -7.76 24.30 24.19
N ASP A 87 -7.62 25.04 25.29
CA ASP A 87 -7.23 26.45 25.24
C ASP A 87 -5.76 26.60 24.76
N ASP A 88 -5.48 27.69 24.05
CA ASP A 88 -4.14 27.97 23.50
C ASP A 88 -3.14 28.41 24.57
N ARG A 89 -3.62 28.83 25.75
CA ARG A 89 -2.78 29.28 26.86
C ARG A 89 -2.12 28.11 27.62
N ASP A 90 -2.69 26.91 27.49
CA ASP A 90 -2.22 25.75 28.23
C ASP A 90 -0.94 25.16 27.60
N PRO A 91 0.17 25.01 28.35
CA PRO A 91 1.41 24.42 27.82
C PRO A 91 1.23 22.96 27.39
N HIS A 92 0.23 22.26 27.93
CA HIS A 92 -0.12 20.91 27.55
C HIS A 92 -0.55 20.78 26.08
N LYS A 93 -1.20 21.79 25.51
CA LYS A 93 -1.62 21.78 24.11
C LYS A 93 -0.40 21.81 23.18
N ALA A 94 0.55 22.70 23.44
CA ALA A 94 1.79 22.81 22.67
C ALA A 94 2.65 21.52 22.76
N HIS A 95 2.78 20.96 23.96
CA HIS A 95 3.55 19.72 24.14
C HIS A 95 2.88 18.51 23.45
N THR A 96 1.57 18.33 23.64
CA THR A 96 0.86 17.17 23.07
C THR A 96 0.75 17.26 21.55
N SER A 97 0.52 18.46 21.02
CA SER A 97 0.45 18.68 19.56
C SER A 97 1.79 18.42 18.87
N SER A 98 2.90 18.92 19.44
CA SER A 98 4.25 18.65 18.93
C SER A 98 4.62 17.16 19.03
N ALA A 99 4.32 16.50 20.15
CA ALA A 99 4.55 15.07 20.33
C ALA A 99 3.75 14.20 19.33
N LEU A 100 2.48 14.55 19.09
CA LEU A 100 1.65 13.86 18.10
C LEU A 100 2.19 14.05 16.68
N LEU A 101 2.57 15.27 16.32
CA LEU A 101 3.14 15.58 15.01
C LEU A 101 4.47 14.85 14.78
N ASP A 102 5.38 14.87 15.75
CA ASP A 102 6.66 14.16 15.65
C ASP A 102 6.45 12.65 15.50
N LYS A 103 5.56 12.07 16.30
CA LYS A 103 5.24 10.63 16.20
C LYS A 103 4.68 10.26 14.82
N LEU A 104 3.71 11.02 14.30
CA LEU A 104 3.13 10.78 12.98
C LEU A 104 4.16 10.99 11.85
N TYR A 105 5.06 11.96 12.01
CA TYR A 105 6.12 12.23 11.06
C TYR A 105 7.15 11.11 11.04
N ARG A 106 7.65 10.65 12.20
CA ARG A 106 8.60 9.54 12.33
C ARG A 106 8.04 8.22 11.80
N MET A 107 6.75 7.93 12.05
CA MET A 107 6.05 6.79 11.45
C MET A 107 5.81 6.97 9.94
N GLY A 108 5.94 8.20 9.41
CA GLY A 108 5.84 8.49 7.99
C GLY A 108 4.41 8.58 7.44
N LEU A 109 3.42 8.77 8.31
CA LEU A 109 2.02 8.92 7.91
C LEU A 109 1.75 10.30 7.29
N ILE A 110 2.42 11.32 7.82
CA ILE A 110 2.43 12.69 7.28
C ILE A 110 3.75 12.96 6.56
N VAL A 111 3.71 13.81 5.53
CA VAL A 111 4.90 14.16 4.74
C VAL A 111 5.72 15.24 5.44
N THR A 112 5.07 16.21 6.09
CA THR A 112 5.69 17.42 6.66
C THR A 112 5.18 17.67 8.07
N ALA A 113 6.05 17.97 9.03
CA ALA A 113 5.64 18.20 10.44
C ALA A 113 5.12 19.63 10.74
N LYS A 114 4.90 20.46 9.72
CA LYS A 114 4.65 21.91 9.89
C LYS A 114 3.20 22.26 10.24
N GLY A 115 2.22 21.40 9.97
CA GLY A 115 0.80 21.75 10.09
C GLY A 115 -0.01 20.72 10.88
N PHE A 116 -0.64 21.15 11.97
CA PHE A 116 -1.48 20.30 12.81
C PHE A 116 -2.72 19.75 12.08
N HIS A 117 -3.24 20.50 11.10
CA HIS A 117 -4.33 20.06 10.21
C HIS A 117 -4.03 18.73 9.48
N GLN A 118 -2.75 18.42 9.24
CA GLN A 118 -2.38 17.16 8.59
C GLN A 118 -2.75 15.91 9.43
N CYS A 119 -2.87 16.06 10.76
CA CYS A 119 -3.30 15.00 11.66
C CYS A 119 -4.76 14.59 11.39
N GLU A 120 -5.62 15.54 11.01
CA GLU A 120 -7.02 15.27 10.68
C GLU A 120 -7.16 14.60 9.30
N ALA A 121 -6.26 14.93 8.38
CA ALA A 121 -6.21 14.36 7.03
C ALA A 121 -5.62 12.93 6.96
N VAL A 122 -5.29 12.29 8.09
CA VAL A 122 -4.71 10.94 8.10
C VAL A 122 -5.73 9.89 7.62
N THR A 123 -5.32 9.14 6.59
CA THR A 123 -6.12 8.10 5.94
C THR A 123 -5.49 6.72 6.09
N ALA A 124 -6.30 5.66 6.02
CA ALA A 124 -5.82 4.27 6.06
C ALA A 124 -4.83 3.97 4.92
N SER A 125 -4.95 4.65 3.78
CA SER A 125 -4.00 4.57 2.68
C SER A 125 -2.58 5.01 3.06
N ALA A 126 -2.43 5.93 4.04
CA ALA A 126 -1.11 6.34 4.51
C ALA A 126 -0.37 5.19 5.22
N PHE A 127 -1.08 4.40 6.03
CA PHE A 127 -0.54 3.18 6.62
C PHE A 127 -0.20 2.13 5.56
N CYS A 128 -1.07 1.95 4.56
CA CYS A 128 -0.84 0.98 3.49
C CYS A 128 0.42 1.30 2.68
N ARG A 129 0.74 2.59 2.47
CA ARG A 129 1.97 3.03 1.80
C ARG A 129 3.26 2.82 2.61
N ARG A 130 3.13 2.56 3.92
CA ARG A 130 4.25 2.32 4.84
C ARG A 130 4.48 0.84 5.13
N ARG A 131 3.68 -0.05 4.53
CA ARG A 131 3.95 -1.49 4.57
C ARG A 131 5.22 -1.81 3.80
N LEU A 132 5.99 -2.76 4.32
CA LEU A 132 7.27 -3.20 3.76
C LEU A 132 7.24 -3.45 2.24
N PRO A 133 6.27 -4.20 1.67
CA PRO A 133 6.23 -4.46 0.22
C PRO A 133 6.07 -3.18 -0.63
N VAL A 134 5.31 -2.20 -0.14
CA VAL A 134 5.07 -0.94 -0.86
C VAL A 134 6.29 -0.03 -0.79
N VAL A 135 7.01 -0.07 0.34
CA VAL A 135 8.27 0.66 0.51
C VAL A 135 9.35 0.05 -0.39
N MET A 136 9.45 -1.27 -0.49
CA MET A 136 10.38 -1.95 -1.40
C MET A 136 10.19 -1.55 -2.86
N VAL A 137 8.95 -1.46 -3.34
CA VAL A 137 8.67 -1.00 -4.71
C VAL A 137 9.06 0.47 -4.92
N ARG A 138 8.92 1.30 -3.88
CA ARG A 138 9.39 2.70 -3.92
C ARG A 138 10.91 2.79 -4.00
N LEU A 139 11.61 1.95 -3.24
CA LEU A 139 13.07 1.81 -3.23
C LEU A 139 13.62 1.07 -4.46
N LYS A 140 12.75 0.65 -5.41
CA LYS A 140 13.13 -0.08 -6.63
C LYS A 140 13.80 -1.44 -6.37
N MET A 141 13.53 -2.06 -5.21
CA MET A 141 13.96 -3.44 -4.94
C MET A 141 13.10 -4.49 -5.66
N ALA A 142 11.85 -4.14 -5.97
CA ALA A 142 10.92 -4.98 -6.70
C ALA A 142 10.12 -4.11 -7.69
N GLU A 143 9.70 -4.70 -8.81
CA GLU A 143 8.93 -3.99 -9.83
C GLU A 143 7.45 -3.86 -9.41
N ASN A 144 6.87 -4.97 -8.94
CA ASN A 144 5.46 -5.06 -8.57
C ASN A 144 5.26 -5.29 -7.06
N VAL A 145 4.14 -4.77 -6.52
CA VAL A 145 3.79 -4.97 -5.10
C VAL A 145 3.51 -6.44 -4.79
N ARG A 146 2.93 -7.19 -5.74
CA ARG A 146 2.67 -8.63 -5.58
C ARG A 146 3.96 -9.44 -5.43
N GLU A 147 4.95 -9.17 -6.29
CA GLU A 147 6.27 -9.79 -6.20
C GLU A 147 6.95 -9.42 -4.88
N ALA A 148 6.91 -8.15 -4.48
CA ALA A 148 7.45 -7.71 -3.21
C ALA A 148 6.85 -8.48 -2.02
N VAL A 149 5.55 -8.78 -2.04
CA VAL A 149 4.93 -9.63 -0.99
C VAL A 149 5.51 -11.04 -1.00
N GLN A 150 5.64 -11.67 -2.17
CA GLN A 150 6.21 -13.02 -2.29
C GLN A 150 7.67 -13.07 -1.79
N LEU A 151 8.47 -12.05 -2.10
CA LEU A 151 9.86 -11.96 -1.65
C LEU A 151 10.00 -11.82 -0.13
N VAL A 152 9.08 -11.08 0.49
CA VAL A 152 9.00 -10.95 1.95
C VAL A 152 8.55 -12.26 2.58
N GLU A 153 7.52 -12.91 2.05
CA GLU A 153 7.03 -14.20 2.56
C GLU A 153 8.09 -15.32 2.45
N GLN A 154 8.95 -15.27 1.42
CA GLN A 154 10.09 -16.16 1.26
C GLN A 154 11.26 -15.84 2.22
N GLY A 155 11.24 -14.70 2.90
CA GLY A 155 12.28 -14.30 3.86
C GLY A 155 13.56 -13.79 3.20
N HIS A 156 13.49 -13.16 2.02
CA HIS A 156 14.66 -12.60 1.34
C HIS A 156 15.02 -11.18 1.80
N VAL A 157 14.15 -10.54 2.59
CA VAL A 157 14.28 -9.15 3.01
C VAL A 157 14.56 -9.09 4.50
N ARG A 158 15.48 -8.21 4.88
CA ARG A 158 15.71 -7.84 6.27
C ARG A 158 15.54 -6.34 6.48
N VAL A 159 15.23 -5.98 7.70
CA VAL A 159 15.12 -4.59 8.12
C VAL A 159 16.08 -4.40 9.29
N GLY A 160 17.21 -3.73 9.03
CA GLY A 160 18.33 -3.72 9.97
C GLY A 160 18.94 -5.13 10.09
N PRO A 161 19.13 -5.66 11.31
CA PRO A 161 19.73 -6.99 11.50
C PRO A 161 18.72 -8.13 11.29
N ASP A 162 17.43 -7.89 11.48
CA ASP A 162 16.42 -8.93 11.57
C ASP A 162 15.76 -9.22 10.22
N ALA A 163 15.64 -10.51 9.87
CA ALA A 163 14.88 -10.95 8.70
C ALA A 163 13.38 -10.83 8.97
N VAL A 164 12.64 -10.23 8.03
CA VAL A 164 11.19 -9.98 8.19
C VAL A 164 10.41 -10.84 7.21
N ASN A 165 9.56 -11.71 7.75
CA ASN A 165 8.72 -12.60 6.95
C ASN A 165 7.28 -12.08 6.78
N ASP A 166 6.86 -11.12 7.62
CA ASP A 166 5.49 -10.60 7.60
C ASP A 166 5.34 -9.39 6.64
N PRO A 167 4.53 -9.50 5.57
CA PRO A 167 4.29 -8.37 4.65
C PRO A 167 3.46 -7.25 5.28
N ALA A 168 2.89 -7.47 6.47
CA ALA A 168 2.16 -6.47 7.25
C ALA A 168 3.07 -5.56 8.10
N PHE A 169 4.39 -5.81 8.10
CA PHE A 169 5.34 -4.98 8.83
C PHE A 169 5.32 -3.52 8.34
N LEU A 170 5.21 -2.58 9.28
CA LEU A 170 5.19 -1.14 9.00
C LEU A 170 6.60 -0.55 9.17
N VAL A 171 7.14 -0.05 8.08
CA VAL A 171 8.48 0.56 8.06
C VAL A 171 8.35 2.05 8.41
N THR A 172 9.02 2.44 9.50
CA THR A 172 9.13 3.86 9.89
C THR A 172 10.15 4.57 9.00
N ARG A 173 10.13 5.91 8.97
CA ARG A 173 11.08 6.68 8.15
C ARG A 173 12.56 6.38 8.41
N PRO A 174 13.07 6.38 9.66
CA PRO A 174 14.49 6.09 9.89
C PRO A 174 14.84 4.63 9.57
N MET A 175 13.85 3.74 9.60
CA MET A 175 14.04 2.33 9.29
C MET A 175 14.05 2.04 7.78
N GLU A 176 13.57 2.98 6.96
CA GLU A 176 13.51 2.86 5.49
C GLU A 176 14.90 2.66 4.88
N ASP A 177 15.93 3.30 5.45
CA ASP A 177 17.32 3.21 4.98
C ASP A 177 17.98 1.86 5.26
N PHE A 178 17.46 1.11 6.24
CA PHE A 178 18.00 -0.20 6.65
C PHE A 178 17.29 -1.38 5.99
N VAL A 179 16.38 -1.13 5.03
CA VAL A 179 15.72 -2.18 4.26
C VAL A 179 16.70 -2.72 3.22
N THR A 180 17.19 -3.94 3.43
CA THR A 180 18.19 -4.57 2.55
C THR A 180 17.86 -6.05 2.31
N TRP A 181 18.53 -6.65 1.32
CA TRP A 181 18.48 -8.10 1.13
C TRP A 181 19.21 -8.81 2.27
N VAL A 182 18.73 -10.01 2.62
CA VAL A 182 19.47 -10.93 3.49
C VAL A 182 20.76 -11.35 2.78
N ASP A 183 21.87 -11.46 3.52
CA ASP A 183 23.19 -11.72 2.92
C ASP A 183 23.27 -13.05 2.17
N THR A 184 22.59 -14.08 2.71
CA THR A 184 22.51 -15.42 2.13
C THR A 184 21.48 -15.54 0.99
N SER A 185 20.76 -14.46 0.66
CA SER A 185 19.69 -14.52 -0.33
C SER A 185 20.23 -14.74 -1.76
N LYS A 186 19.51 -15.59 -2.52
CA LYS A 186 19.82 -15.82 -3.94
C LYS A 186 19.66 -14.55 -4.78
N ILE A 187 18.77 -13.66 -4.37
CA ILE A 187 18.49 -12.39 -5.07
C ILE A 187 19.68 -11.45 -4.95
N ARG A 188 20.23 -11.29 -3.74
CA ARG A 188 21.46 -10.50 -3.54
C ARG A 188 22.59 -11.04 -4.42
N ARG A 189 22.79 -12.36 -4.45
CA ARG A 189 23.79 -13.00 -5.32
C ARG A 189 23.55 -12.70 -6.79
N HIS A 190 22.30 -12.78 -7.26
CA HIS A 190 21.94 -12.48 -8.64
C HIS A 190 22.23 -11.02 -9.01
N VAL A 191 21.87 -10.07 -8.13
CA VAL A 191 22.14 -8.64 -8.33
C VAL A 191 23.65 -8.34 -8.33
N LEU A 192 24.42 -8.93 -7.41
CA LEU A 192 25.88 -8.78 -7.38
C LEU A 192 26.55 -9.37 -8.62
N LYS A 193 26.09 -10.54 -9.06
CA LYS A 193 26.56 -11.18 -10.30
C LYS A 193 26.25 -10.34 -11.52
N TYR A 194 25.05 -9.76 -11.61
CA TYR A 194 24.70 -8.85 -12.70
C TYR A 194 25.59 -7.59 -12.74
N ASN A 195 26.02 -7.11 -11.56
CA ASN A 195 26.91 -5.97 -11.43
C ASN A 195 28.41 -6.34 -11.51
N ASP A 196 28.76 -7.59 -11.80
CA ASP A 196 30.13 -8.12 -11.81
C ASP A 196 30.91 -7.87 -10.49
N LYS A 197 30.20 -7.80 -9.36
CA LYS A 197 30.74 -7.57 -8.00
C LYS A 197 30.54 -8.78 -7.09
N LEU A 198 30.35 -9.95 -7.68
CA LEU A 198 30.17 -11.17 -6.90
C LEU A 198 31.52 -11.62 -6.36
N ASP A 199 31.67 -11.55 -5.04
CA ASP A 199 32.76 -12.18 -4.32
C ASP A 199 32.26 -13.47 -3.66
N ASP A 200 32.93 -14.58 -3.93
CA ASP A 200 32.56 -15.90 -3.41
C ASP A 200 33.01 -16.12 -1.95
N PHE A 201 33.91 -15.28 -1.41
CA PHE A 201 34.34 -15.35 -0.01
C PHE A 201 33.23 -14.99 0.99
N ASP A 202 32.34 -14.06 0.63
CA ASP A 202 31.21 -13.61 1.47
C ASP A 202 30.12 -14.68 1.68
N LEU A 203 30.25 -15.86 1.04
CA LEU A 203 29.26 -16.93 1.03
C LEU A 203 29.63 -18.15 1.88
N LEU A 204 30.86 -18.20 2.42
CA LEU A 204 31.37 -19.25 3.32
C LEU A 204 31.04 -18.95 4.79
#